data_AF-A0A494RGT1-F1
#
_entry.id   AF-A0A494RGT1-F1
#
_cell.length_a   1.000
_cell.length_b   1.000
_cell.length_c   1.000
_cell.angle_alpha   90.00
_cell.angle_beta   90.00
_cell.angle_gamma   90.00
#
_symmetry.space_group_name_H-M   'P 1'
#
loop_
_entity.id
_entity.type
_entity.pdbx_description
1 polymer ?
#
loop_
_entity_poly.entity_id
_entity_poly.type
_entity_poly.pdbx_seq_one_letter_code
_entity_poly.pdbx_strand_id
1 'polypeptide(L)'
;MKSDNPDTTTLTLRDTPYTLIQTAKRLTGKATGSQAFLAGIAKLDELSDQVADQREEIRRLRENLRRSQTLLQQLAPLCIQVAEVAGQKDLFE
;
A
#
# COMPACT_ATOMS: atom_id res chain seq x y z
N MET A 1 -7.42 46.76 -23.34
CA MET A 1 -7.93 45.44 -23.79
C MET A 1 -7.15 44.38 -23.01
N LYS A 2 -7.84 43.62 -22.15
CA LYS A 2 -7.21 42.47 -21.48
C LYS A 2 -7.04 41.38 -22.53
N SER A 3 -5.80 40.91 -22.72
CA SER A 3 -5.50 39.74 -23.53
C SER A 3 -6.09 38.51 -22.82
N ASP A 4 -7.13 37.92 -23.38
CA ASP A 4 -7.54 36.57 -23.01
C ASP A 4 -6.41 35.61 -23.42
N ASN A 5 -5.77 35.03 -22.42
CA ASN A 5 -4.81 33.95 -22.60
C ASN A 5 -5.63 32.66 -22.84
N PRO A 6 -5.57 32.04 -24.04
CA PRO A 6 -6.55 31.03 -24.45
C PRO A 6 -6.55 29.73 -23.63
N ASP A 7 -5.54 29.51 -22.77
CA ASP A 7 -5.35 28.21 -22.09
C ASP A 7 -5.57 28.25 -20.58
N THR A 8 -6.23 29.28 -20.03
CA THR A 8 -6.46 29.37 -18.58
C THR A 8 -7.95 29.25 -18.26
N THR A 9 -8.39 28.05 -17.84
CA THR A 9 -9.76 27.82 -17.37
C THR A 9 -9.84 28.03 -15.85
N THR A 10 -10.80 28.85 -15.42
CA THR A 10 -11.03 29.11 -13.98
C THR A 10 -11.98 28.06 -13.39
N LEU A 11 -11.48 27.22 -12.48
CA LEU A 11 -12.30 26.32 -11.68
C LEU A 11 -12.69 26.99 -10.36
N THR A 12 -14.00 27.10 -10.08
CA THR A 12 -14.50 27.67 -8.83
C THR A 12 -15.22 26.60 -8.03
N LEU A 13 -14.69 26.26 -6.85
CA LEU A 13 -15.35 25.34 -5.92
C LEU A 13 -16.24 26.16 -4.97
N ARG A 14 -17.54 25.82 -4.90
CA ARG A 14 -18.52 26.45 -4.01
C ARG A 14 -18.88 25.51 -2.88
N ASP A 15 -19.29 26.08 -1.74
CA ASP A 15 -19.79 25.35 -0.56
C ASP A 15 -18.86 24.25 -0.05
N THR A 16 -17.56 24.37 -0.30
CA THR A 16 -16.58 23.36 0.10
C THR A 16 -16.32 23.48 1.60
N PRO A 17 -16.48 22.38 2.37
CA PRO A 17 -16.19 22.39 3.80
C PRO A 17 -14.78 22.91 4.08
N TYR A 18 -14.68 23.88 4.99
CA TYR A 18 -13.40 24.50 5.35
C TYR A 18 -12.37 23.48 5.86
N THR A 19 -12.83 22.43 6.54
CA THR A 19 -12.00 21.32 7.02
C THR A 19 -11.33 20.56 5.89
N LEU A 20 -12.01 20.37 4.75
CA LEU A 20 -11.44 19.72 3.57
C LEU A 20 -10.36 20.60 2.92
N ILE A 21 -10.56 21.91 2.88
CA ILE A 21 -9.56 22.86 2.37
C ILE A 21 -8.29 22.82 3.25
N GLN A 22 -8.42 22.85 4.57
CA GLN A 22 -7.27 22.73 5.47
C GLN A 22 -6.56 21.39 5.31
N THR A 23 -7.31 20.29 5.20
CA THR A 23 -6.74 18.96 5.01
C THR A 23 -5.97 18.87 3.70
N ALA A 24 -6.54 19.36 2.60
CA ALA A 24 -5.89 19.40 1.30
C ALA A 24 -4.61 20.23 1.34
N LYS A 25 -4.64 21.42 1.97
CA LYS A 25 -3.46 22.27 2.16
C LYS A 25 -2.35 21.54 2.92
N ARG A 26 -2.68 20.86 4.02
CA ARG A 26 -1.73 20.10 4.84
C ARG A 26 -1.09 18.96 4.05
N LEU A 27 -1.91 18.17 3.34
CA LEU A 27 -1.44 17.02 2.57
C LEU A 27 -0.56 17.40 1.38
N THR A 28 -0.83 18.56 0.77
CA THR A 28 -0.13 19.01 -0.45
C THR A 28 0.95 20.07 -0.21
N GLY A 29 1.01 20.64 1.00
CA GLY A 29 1.93 21.73 1.36
C GLY A 29 1.62 23.07 0.70
N LYS A 30 0.42 23.24 0.11
CA LYS A 30 0.07 24.46 -0.65
C LYS A 30 -0.61 25.53 0.20
N ALA A 31 -0.39 26.79 -0.18
CA ALA A 31 -0.86 27.96 0.57
C ALA A 31 -2.34 28.29 0.34
N THR A 32 -2.94 27.86 -0.77
CA THR A 32 -4.36 28.09 -1.11
C THR A 32 -5.10 26.78 -1.38
N GLY A 33 -6.41 26.77 -1.20
CA GLY A 33 -7.25 25.59 -1.44
C GLY A 33 -7.27 25.16 -2.91
N SER A 34 -7.29 26.11 -3.84
CA SER A 34 -7.24 25.83 -5.29
C SER A 34 -5.93 25.19 -5.72
N GLN A 35 -4.79 25.70 -5.23
CA GLN A 35 -3.48 25.09 -5.49
C GLN A 35 -3.36 23.71 -4.86
N ALA A 36 -3.89 23.53 -3.64
CA ALA A 36 -3.91 22.24 -2.97
C ALA A 36 -4.74 21.21 -3.74
N PHE A 37 -5.91 21.61 -4.25
CA PHE A 37 -6.75 20.74 -5.05
C PHE A 37 -6.06 20.31 -6.36
N LEU A 38 -5.52 21.25 -7.12
CA LEU A 38 -4.82 20.95 -8.38
C LEU A 38 -3.59 20.05 -8.15
N ALA A 39 -2.82 20.33 -7.09
CA ALA A 39 -1.67 19.49 -6.72
C ALA A 39 -2.09 18.09 -6.28
N GLY A 40 -3.25 17.96 -5.63
CA GLY A 40 -3.82 16.66 -5.26
C GLY A 40 -4.23 15.85 -6.48
N ILE A 41 -4.96 16.47 -7.43
CA ILE A 41 -5.37 15.81 -8.68
C ILE A 41 -4.16 15.39 -9.52
N ALA A 42 -3.15 16.24 -9.64
CA ALA A 42 -1.93 15.93 -10.40
C ALA A 42 -1.17 14.70 -9.87
N LYS A 43 -1.33 14.36 -8.59
CA LYS A 43 -0.70 13.19 -7.96
C LYS A 43 -1.63 11.99 -7.82
N LEU A 44 -2.90 12.14 -8.16
CA LEU A 44 -3.90 11.12 -7.87
C LEU A 44 -3.67 9.84 -8.68
N ASP A 45 -3.22 9.99 -9.93
CA ASP A 45 -2.89 8.86 -10.81
C ASP A 45 -1.71 8.07 -10.25
N GLU A 46 -0.59 8.75 -9.97
CA GLU A 46 0.61 8.17 -9.36
C GLU A 46 0.30 7.44 -8.04
N LEU A 47 -0.49 8.06 -7.16
CA LEU A 47 -0.88 7.44 -5.89
C LEU A 47 -1.80 6.23 -6.09
N SER A 48 -2.64 6.24 -7.13
CA SER A 48 -3.52 5.12 -7.44
C SER A 48 -2.72 3.91 -7.92
N ASP A 49 -1.70 4.14 -8.76
CA ASP A 49 -0.77 3.12 -9.21
C ASP A 49 0.02 2.54 -8.02
N GLN A 50 0.57 3.40 -7.17
CA GLN A 50 1.29 2.96 -5.96
C GLN A 50 0.41 2.10 -5.04
N VAL A 51 -0.87 2.46 -4.87
CA VAL A 51 -1.81 1.66 -4.07
C VAL A 51 -2.10 0.31 -4.73
N ALA A 52 -2.20 0.25 -6.06
CA ALA A 52 -2.39 -1.00 -6.79
C ALA A 52 -1.17 -1.92 -6.61
N ASP A 53 0.03 -1.38 -6.77
CA ASP A 53 1.29 -2.12 -6.58
C ASP A 53 1.42 -2.65 -5.15
N GLN A 54 1.17 -1.80 -4.14
CA GLN A 54 1.21 -2.21 -2.74
C GLN A 54 0.19 -3.31 -2.41
N ARG A 55 -1.01 -3.26 -3.00
CA ARG A 55 -2.03 -4.31 -2.81
C ARG A 55 -1.57 -5.64 -3.38
N GLU A 56 -0.93 -5.63 -4.54
CA GLU A 56 -0.38 -6.83 -5.16
C GLU A 56 0.80 -7.38 -4.36
N GLU A 57 1.68 -6.52 -3.85
CA GLU A 57 2.78 -6.93 -2.96
C GLU A 57 2.26 -7.58 -1.68
N ILE A 58 1.27 -6.97 -1.03
CA ILE A 58 0.61 -7.56 0.16
C ILE A 58 0.02 -8.93 -0.16
N ARG A 59 -0.61 -9.09 -1.32
CA ARG A 59 -1.17 -10.38 -1.75
C ARG A 59 -0.07 -11.43 -1.86
N ARG A 60 1.05 -11.10 -2.53
CA ARG A 60 2.21 -12.00 -2.68
C ARG A 60 2.82 -12.39 -1.34
N LEU A 61 3.02 -11.41 -0.44
CA LEU A 61 3.57 -11.66 0.89
C LEU A 61 2.67 -12.59 1.71
N ARG A 62 1.35 -12.39 1.67
CA ARG A 62 0.39 -13.29 2.34
C ARG A 62 0.42 -14.71 1.77
N GLU A 63 0.55 -14.84 0.47
CA GLU A 63 0.67 -16.16 -0.16
C GLU A 63 1.96 -16.87 0.24
N ASN A 64 3.09 -16.17 0.24
CA ASN A 64 4.37 -16.69 0.71
C ASN A 64 4.32 -17.11 2.17
N LEU A 65 3.71 -16.29 3.03
CA LEU A 65 3.52 -16.62 4.44
C LEU A 65 2.72 -17.91 4.60
N ARG A 66 1.61 -18.05 3.86
CA ARG A 66 0.78 -19.26 3.87
C ARG A 66 1.57 -20.48 3.43
N ARG A 67 2.35 -20.39 2.34
CA ARG A 67 3.21 -21.47 1.86
C ARG A 67 4.23 -21.88 2.92
N SER A 68 4.93 -20.92 3.53
CA SER A 68 5.90 -21.20 4.59
C SER A 68 5.27 -21.86 5.80
N GLN A 69 4.09 -21.41 6.23
CA GLN A 69 3.35 -22.04 7.33
C GLN A 69 2.95 -23.49 7.00
N THR A 70 2.48 -23.74 5.77
CA THR A 70 2.16 -25.11 5.33
C THR A 70 3.40 -26.00 5.31
N LEU A 71 4.54 -25.51 4.82
CA LEU A 71 5.79 -26.27 4.83
C LEU A 71 6.23 -26.60 6.25
N LEU A 72 6.17 -25.65 7.19
CA LEU A 72 6.50 -25.89 8.59
C LEU A 72 5.58 -26.94 9.23
N GLN A 73 4.28 -26.89 8.94
CA GLN A 73 3.32 -27.91 9.41
C GLN A 73 3.63 -29.29 8.86
N GLN A 74 4.09 -29.39 7.61
CA GLN A 74 4.50 -30.66 6.99
C GLN A 74 5.84 -31.16 7.54
N LEU A 75 6.75 -30.26 7.91
CA LEU A 75 8.08 -30.60 8.39
C LEU A 75 8.06 -31.13 9.83
N ALA A 76 7.15 -30.62 10.67
CA ALA A 76 7.02 -31.03 12.07
C ALA A 76 6.91 -32.57 12.28
N PRO A 77 6.01 -33.31 11.60
CA PRO A 77 5.94 -34.76 11.76
C PRO A 77 7.18 -35.49 11.23
N LEU A 78 7.83 -34.97 10.18
CA LEU A 78 9.07 -35.54 9.65
C LEU A 78 10.23 -35.41 10.66
N CYS A 79 10.34 -34.25 11.33
CA CYS A 79 11.33 -34.05 12.38
C CYS A 79 11.11 -35.00 13.57
N ILE A 80 9.85 -35.26 13.95
CA ILE A 80 9.51 -36.24 14.99
C ILE A 80 9.95 -37.64 14.57
N GLN A 81 9.63 -38.07 13.35
CA GLN A 81 10.04 -39.39 12.83
C GLN A 81 11.56 -39.55 12.79
N VAL A 82 12.30 -38.52 12.35
CA VAL A 82 13.77 -38.55 12.34
C VAL A 82 14.32 -38.67 13.76
N ALA A 83 13.76 -37.95 14.73
CA ALA A 83 14.15 -38.04 16.12
C ALA A 83 13.86 -39.43 16.72
N GLU A 84 12.72 -40.04 16.39
CA GLU A 84 12.38 -41.41 16.80
C GLU A 84 13.36 -42.44 16.25
N VAL A 85 13.72 -42.36 14.97
CA VAL A 85 14.71 -43.28 14.36
C VAL A 85 16.10 -43.10 14.97
N ALA A 86 16.52 -41.85 15.20
CA ALA A 86 17.79 -41.55 15.86
C ALA A 86 17.82 -42.11 17.30
N GLY A 87 16.75 -41.90 18.07
CA GLY A 87 16.63 -42.40 19.44
C GLY A 87 16.53 -43.94 19.53
N GLN A 88 15.92 -44.60 18.54
CA GLN A 88 15.95 -46.06 18.47
C GLN A 88 17.36 -46.59 18.23
N LYS A 89 18.19 -45.91 17.44
CA LYS A 89 19.57 -46.35 17.19
C LYS A 89 20.43 -46.31 18.46
N ASP A 90 20.25 -45.30 19.31
CA ASP A 90 20.92 -45.20 20.63
C ASP A 90 20.45 -46.27 21.64
N LEU A 91 19.29 -46.91 21.43
CA LEU A 91 18.76 -47.97 22.30
C LEU A 91 19.30 -49.37 21.99
N PHE A 92 19.99 -49.55 20.85
CA PHE A 92 20.52 -50.84 20.38
C PHE A 92 22.06 -50.89 20.31
N GLU A 93 22.75 -49.86 20.82
CA GLU A 93 24.19 -49.88 21.16
C GLU A 93 24.39 -49.98 22.69
#